data_AF-A0AAU2PG74-F1
#
_entry.id   AF-A0AAU2PG74-F1
#
_cell.length_a   1.000
_cell.length_b   1.000
_cell.length_c   1.000
_cell.angle_alpha   90.00
_cell.angle_beta   90.00
_cell.angle_gamma   90.00
#
_symmetry.space_group_name_H-M   'P 1'
#
loop_
_entity.id
_entity.type
_entity.pdbx_description
1 polymer ?
#
loop_
_entity_poly.entity_id
_entity_poly.type
_entity_poly.pdbx_seq_one_letter_code
_entity_poly.pdbx_strand_id
1 'polypeptide(L)'
;MPEVRVHAGRHYAIQFHYALPDDAWRVELSEAVPAPAAWAKIPDAEAHLPGTALVVAVIPDEDPGLEPTVHFYSHDEHVIPYEIMRWFMEQVAEQVERCRLAFEQGEPETAE
;
A
#
# COMPACT_ATOMS: atom_id res chain seq x y z
N MET A 1 9.79 2.01 -2.15
CA MET A 1 10.16 0.58 -2.23
C MET A 1 9.10 -0.20 -1.51
N PRO A 2 8.64 -1.34 -2.04
CA PRO A 2 7.63 -2.16 -1.37
C PRO A 2 8.20 -2.70 -0.05
N GLU A 3 7.41 -2.65 1.02
CA GLU A 3 7.78 -3.31 2.26
C GLU A 3 7.39 -4.79 2.17
N VAL A 4 8.32 -5.69 2.48
CA VAL A 4 8.08 -7.14 2.39
C VAL A 4 8.16 -7.79 3.77
N ARG A 5 7.19 -8.63 4.10
CA ARG A 5 7.19 -9.47 5.31
C ARG A 5 6.97 -10.94 4.97
N VAL A 6 7.61 -11.81 5.73
CA VAL A 6 7.47 -13.27 5.60
C VAL A 6 6.63 -13.79 6.76
N HIS A 7 5.60 -14.58 6.45
CA HIS A 7 4.79 -15.27 7.45
C HIS A 7 4.48 -16.69 6.98
N ALA A 8 4.83 -17.69 7.81
CA ALA A 8 4.64 -19.11 7.52
C ALA A 8 5.17 -19.56 6.13
N GLY A 9 6.28 -18.97 5.67
CA GLY A 9 6.90 -19.28 4.38
C GLY A 9 6.30 -18.57 3.16
N ARG A 10 5.23 -17.80 3.34
CA ARG A 10 4.64 -16.92 2.30
C ARG A 10 5.21 -15.51 2.45
N HIS A 11 5.41 -14.83 1.32
CA HIS A 11 5.90 -13.46 1.28
C HIS A 11 4.72 -12.54 1.01
N TYR A 12 4.61 -11.46 1.77
CA TYR A 12 3.59 -10.44 1.62
C TYR A 12 4.26 -9.11 1.36
N ALA A 13 3.71 -8.34 0.43
CA ALA A 13 4.23 -7.02 0.09
C ALA A 13 3.15 -5.96 0.26
N ILE A 14 3.56 -4.81 0.80
CA ILE A 14 2.76 -3.58 0.78
C ILE A 14 3.40 -2.62 -0.22
N GLN A 15 2.58 -2.10 -1.13
CA GLN A 15 2.96 -1.09 -2.09
C GLN A 15 2.13 0.18 -1.89
N PHE A 16 2.79 1.33 -2.01
CA PHE A 16 2.16 2.63 -2.00
C PHE A 16 2.27 3.23 -3.39
N HIS A 17 1.16 3.74 -3.92
CA HIS A 17 1.20 4.55 -5.13
C HIS A 17 0.12 5.62 -5.08
N TYR A 18 0.40 6.76 -5.70
CA TYR A 18 -0.56 7.85 -5.82
C TYR A 18 -1.36 7.66 -7.11
N ALA A 19 -2.69 7.62 -6.99
CA ALA A 19 -3.61 7.53 -8.12
C ALA A 19 -4.11 8.93 -8.48
N LEU A 20 -3.38 9.60 -9.38
CA LEU A 20 -3.70 10.97 -9.81
C LEU A 20 -5.16 11.17 -10.29
N PRO A 21 -5.83 10.22 -10.97
CA PRO A 21 -7.23 10.41 -11.35
C PRO A 21 -8.23 10.36 -10.18
N ASP A 22 -7.81 9.80 -9.04
CA ASP A 22 -8.63 9.62 -7.85
C ASP A 22 -8.26 10.61 -6.74
N ASP A 23 -7.21 11.43 -6.96
CA ASP A 23 -6.59 12.31 -5.97
C ASP A 23 -6.46 11.64 -4.59
N ALA A 24 -5.88 10.43 -4.63
CA ALA A 24 -5.80 9.53 -3.49
C ALA A 24 -4.55 8.66 -3.50
N TRP A 25 -4.05 8.38 -2.29
CA TRP A 25 -3.06 7.33 -2.07
C TRP A 25 -3.73 5.96 -2.04
N ARG A 26 -3.16 5.02 -2.80
CA ARG A 26 -3.52 3.61 -2.77
C ARG A 26 -2.43 2.82 -2.04
N VAL A 27 -2.83 2.14 -0.97
CA VAL A 27 -1.99 1.23 -0.20
C VAL A 27 -2.47 -0.19 -0.49
N GLU A 28 -1.64 -0.98 -1.16
CA GLU A 28 -2.01 -2.31 -1.65
C GLU A 28 -1.26 -3.39 -0.89
N LEU A 29 -2.01 -4.36 -0.35
CA LEU A 29 -1.47 -5.60 0.20
C LEU A 29 -1.60 -6.71 -0.84
N SER A 30 -0.49 -7.39 -1.12
CA SER A 30 -0.44 -8.55 -2.02
C SER A 30 0.38 -9.68 -1.41
N GLU A 31 0.15 -10.91 -1.91
CA GLU A 31 1.15 -11.96 -1.77
C GLU A 31 2.25 -11.72 -2.79
N ALA A 32 3.48 -11.55 -2.32
CA ALA A 32 4.63 -11.25 -3.15
C ALA A 32 5.06 -12.51 -3.92
N VAL A 33 5.35 -12.32 -5.21
CA VAL A 33 5.82 -13.39 -6.10
C VAL A 33 7.34 -13.33 -6.24
N PRO A 34 8.03 -14.47 -6.41
CA PRO A 34 9.46 -14.47 -6.69
C PRO A 34 9.79 -13.61 -7.92
N ALA A 35 10.82 -12.78 -7.82
CA ALA A 35 11.30 -12.01 -8.96
C ALA A 35 11.80 -12.95 -10.08
N PRO A 36 11.79 -12.49 -11.34
CA PRO A 36 12.29 -13.30 -12.46
C PRO A 36 13.70 -13.81 -12.21
N ALA A 37 13.96 -15.10 -12.47
CA ALA A 37 15.27 -15.71 -12.23
C ALA A 37 16.43 -15.01 -12.96
N ALA A 38 16.15 -14.32 -14.08
CA ALA A 38 17.13 -13.50 -14.79
C ALA A 38 17.72 -12.36 -13.93
N TRP A 39 16.97 -11.89 -12.93
CA TRP A 39 17.38 -10.79 -12.05
C TRP A 39 18.34 -11.23 -10.95
N ALA A 40 18.49 -12.53 -10.70
CA ALA A 40 19.42 -13.05 -9.69
C ALA A 40 20.90 -12.68 -9.95
N LYS A 41 21.23 -12.23 -11.16
CA LYS A 41 22.57 -11.77 -11.56
C LYS A 41 22.75 -10.25 -11.41
N ILE A 42 21.68 -9.51 -11.13
CA ILE A 42 21.70 -8.06 -10.97
C ILE A 42 22.00 -7.78 -9.48
N PRO A 43 23.07 -7.05 -9.16
CA PRO A 43 23.34 -6.62 -7.80
C PRO A 43 22.16 -5.81 -7.25
N ASP A 44 21.76 -6.10 -6.01
CA ASP A 44 20.68 -5.40 -5.29
C ASP A 44 19.28 -5.47 -5.93
N ALA A 45 19.06 -6.39 -6.89
CA ALA A 45 17.72 -6.65 -7.40
C ALA A 45 16.80 -7.24 -6.32
N GLU A 46 15.54 -6.81 -6.32
CA GLU A 46 14.52 -7.34 -5.42
C GLU A 46 14.32 -8.84 -5.67
N ALA A 47 14.30 -9.63 -4.60
CA ALA A 47 14.10 -11.08 -4.67
C ALA A 47 12.61 -11.46 -4.83
N HIS A 48 11.70 -10.58 -4.40
CA HIS A 48 10.26 -10.74 -4.50
C HIS A 48 9.63 -9.43 -4.93
N LEU A 49 8.63 -9.50 -5.80
CA LEU A 49 7.87 -8.35 -6.28
C LEU A 49 6.43 -8.42 -5.74
N PRO A 50 5.76 -7.28 -5.53
CA PRO A 50 4.33 -7.26 -5.24
C PRO A 50 3.55 -8.06 -6.30
N GLY A 51 2.63 -8.91 -5.83
CA GLY A 51 1.74 -9.69 -6.68
C GLY A 51 0.45 -8.94 -7.01
N THR A 52 -0.60 -9.68 -7.34
CA THR A 52 -1.95 -9.11 -7.45
C THR A 52 -2.44 -8.62 -6.08
N ALA A 53 -2.97 -7.41 -6.03
CA ALA A 53 -3.52 -6.84 -4.81
C ALA A 53 -4.71 -7.67 -4.30
N LEU A 54 -4.63 -8.09 -3.05
CA LEU A 54 -5.68 -8.79 -2.32
C LEU A 54 -6.55 -7.79 -1.55
N VAL A 55 -5.93 -6.74 -1.03
CA VAL A 55 -6.58 -5.66 -0.28
C VAL A 55 -5.99 -4.34 -0.73
N VAL A 56 -6.84 -3.34 -0.95
CA VAL A 56 -6.43 -1.98 -1.31
C VAL A 56 -7.12 -1.00 -0.40
N ALA A 57 -6.35 -0.20 0.33
CA ALA A 57 -6.86 0.98 1.01
C ALA A 57 -6.74 2.19 0.08
N VAL A 58 -7.81 2.97 -0.02
CA VAL A 58 -7.85 4.23 -0.76
C VAL A 58 -7.96 5.35 0.27
N ILE A 59 -6.98 6.25 0.26
CA ILE A 59 -6.83 7.35 1.21
C ILE A 59 -6.87 8.65 0.42
N PRO A 60 -8.01 9.36 0.41
CA PRO A 60 -8.09 10.70 -0.19
C PRO A 60 -7.12 11.64 0.52
N ASP A 61 -6.39 12.46 -0.23
CA ASP A 61 -5.47 13.44 0.36
C ASP A 61 -5.91 14.90 0.18
N GLU A 62 -6.88 15.19 -0.68
CA GLU A 62 -7.43 16.54 -0.88
C GLU A 62 -8.35 17.02 0.24
N ASP A 63 -9.08 16.11 0.91
CA ASP A 63 -9.99 16.45 2.00
C ASP A 63 -9.77 15.51 3.20
N PRO A 64 -9.23 16.01 4.33
CA PRO A 64 -8.96 15.20 5.52
C PRO A 64 -10.24 14.72 6.23
N GLY A 65 -11.40 15.27 5.89
CA GLY A 65 -12.71 14.86 6.37
C GLY A 65 -13.29 13.64 5.65
N LEU A 66 -12.74 13.26 4.49
CA LEU A 66 -13.14 12.04 3.79
C LEU A 66 -12.59 10.80 4.50
N GLU A 67 -13.44 9.79 4.67
CA GLU A 67 -13.04 8.54 5.31
C GLU A 67 -12.24 7.66 4.34
N PRO A 68 -11.07 7.13 4.75
CA PRO A 68 -10.36 6.11 4.00
C PRO A 68 -11.21 4.85 3.84
N THR A 69 -11.15 4.24 2.67
CA THR A 69 -11.90 3.01 2.36
C THR A 69 -10.97 1.84 2.13
N VAL A 70 -11.43 0.61 2.43
CA VAL A 70 -10.66 -0.62 2.23
C VAL A 70 -11.46 -1.58 1.34
N HIS A 71 -10.88 -1.92 0.21
CA HIS A 71 -11.43 -2.84 -0.78
C HIS A 71 -10.74 -4.20 -0.69
N PHE A 72 -11.52 -5.27 -0.71
CA PHE A 72 -11.01 -6.64 -0.74
C PHE A 72 -11.25 -7.21 -2.13
N TYR A 73 -10.16 -7.49 -2.85
CA TYR A 73 -10.18 -8.06 -4.19
C TYR A 73 -9.78 -9.53 -4.09
N SER A 74 -10.79 -10.38 -3.97
CA SER A 74 -10.59 -11.82 -3.88
C SER A 74 -11.57 -12.50 -4.82
N HIS A 75 -11.07 -13.03 -5.95
CA HIS A 75 -11.91 -13.86 -6.83
C HIS A 75 -12.23 -15.22 -6.18
N ASP A 76 -11.35 -15.70 -5.30
CA ASP A 76 -11.50 -16.91 -4.47
C ASP A 76 -11.48 -16.57 -2.97
N GLU A 77 -11.61 -17.53 -2.05
CA GLU A 77 -11.41 -17.28 -0.61
C GLU A 77 -9.91 -17.14 -0.28
N HIS A 78 -9.44 -15.91 -0.02
CA HIS A 78 -8.07 -15.66 0.46
C HIS A 78 -8.02 -15.49 1.98
N VAL A 79 -7.31 -16.40 2.65
CA VAL A 79 -7.01 -16.28 4.08
C VAL A 79 -5.75 -15.46 4.27
N ILE A 80 -5.93 -14.23 4.77
CA ILE A 80 -4.83 -13.33 5.16
C ILE A 80 -4.54 -13.54 6.66
N PRO A 81 -3.30 -13.88 7.04
CA PRO A 81 -2.94 -14.02 8.45
C PRO A 81 -3.16 -12.73 9.23
N TYR A 82 -3.65 -12.83 10.47
CA TYR A 82 -3.96 -11.66 11.30
C TYR A 82 -2.76 -10.71 11.47
N GLU A 83 -1.55 -11.24 11.66
CA GLU A 83 -0.35 -10.40 11.81
C GLU A 83 -0.03 -9.58 10.55
N ILE A 84 -0.33 -10.12 9.37
CA ILE A 84 -0.15 -9.42 8.09
C ILE A 84 -1.23 -8.36 7.91
N MET A 85 -2.49 -8.69 8.22
CA MET A 85 -3.58 -7.71 8.19
C MET A 85 -3.32 -6.57 9.17
N ARG A 86 -2.87 -6.87 10.38
CA ARG A 86 -2.53 -5.87 11.39
C ARG A 86 -1.43 -4.93 10.89
N TRP A 87 -0.35 -5.50 10.35
CA TRP A 87 0.72 -4.70 9.76
C TRP A 87 0.21 -3.79 8.62
N PHE A 88 -0.64 -4.32 7.74
CA PHE A 88 -1.25 -3.52 6.69
C PHE A 88 -2.06 -2.34 7.25
N MET A 89 -2.91 -2.59 8.26
CA MET A 89 -3.68 -1.53 8.89
C MET A 89 -2.79 -0.49 9.62
N GLU A 90 -1.65 -0.90 10.18
CA GLU A 90 -0.65 0.02 10.75
C GLU A 90 -0.08 0.95 9.66
N GLN A 91 0.24 0.42 8.48
CA GLN A 91 0.73 1.21 7.34
C GLN A 91 -0.33 2.16 6.77
N VAL A 92 -1.59 1.71 6.70
CA VAL A 92 -2.72 2.55 6.28
C VAL A 92 -2.91 3.71 7.25
N ALA A 93 -2.91 3.44 8.57
CA ALA A 93 -3.05 4.47 9.59
C ALA A 93 -1.93 5.51 9.52
N GLU A 94 -0.69 5.07 9.30
CA GLU A 94 0.45 5.98 9.13
C GLU A 94 0.28 6.86 7.88
N GLN A 95 -0.20 6.31 6.77
CA GLN A 95 -0.41 7.08 5.55
C GLN A 95 -1.55 8.10 5.69
N VAL A 96 -2.64 7.76 6.38
CA VAL A 96 -3.73 8.70 6.68
C VAL A 96 -3.21 9.88 7.50
N GLU A 97 -2.40 9.61 8.51
CA GLU A 97 -1.80 10.66 9.34
C GLU A 97 -0.87 11.57 8.51
N ARG A 98 -0.05 10.98 7.63
CA ARG A 98 0.80 11.74 6.70
C ARG A 98 -0.01 12.65 5.78
N CYS A 99 -1.11 12.17 5.21
CA CYS A 99 -2.00 12.99 4.37
C CYS A 99 -2.60 14.16 5.16
N ARG A 100 -3.08 13.91 6.38
CA ARG A 100 -3.63 14.98 7.25
C ARG A 100 -2.59 16.04 7.59
N LEU A 101 -1.39 15.62 7.99
CA LEU A 101 -0.29 16.55 8.27
C LEU A 101 0.15 17.34 7.04
N ALA A 102 0.14 16.72 5.86
CA ALA A 102 0.47 17.39 4.60
C ALA A 102 -0.58 18.45 4.22
N PHE A 103 -1.87 18.16 4.44
CA PHE A 103 -2.95 19.12 4.24
C PHE A 103 -2.80 20.34 5.18
N GLU A 104 -2.58 20.10 6.47
CA GLU A 104 -2.37 21.18 7.47
C GLU A 104 -1.14 22.06 7.17
N GLN A 105 -0.10 21.49 6.56
CA GLN A 105 1.11 22.23 6.15
C GLN A 105 0.96 22.91 4.77
N GLY A 106 -0.08 22.57 4.02
CA GLY A 106 -0.30 22.94 2.62
C GLY A 106 -1.13 24.20 2.39
N GLU A 107 -1.78 24.80 3.41
CA GLU A 107 -2.45 26.10 3.25
C GLU A 107 -1.40 27.24 3.25
N PRO A 108 -1.07 27.75 2.05
CA PRO A 108 -1.63 29.04 1.70
C PRO A 108 -2.53 28.89 0.46
N GLU A 109 -3.83 29.03 0.71
CA GLU A 109 -4.81 29.25 -0.35
C GLU A 109 -4.45 30.53 -1.11
N THR A 110 -4.56 30.43 -2.43
CA THR A 110 -4.39 31.47 -3.44
C THR A 110 -4.91 32.86 -3.03
N ALA A 111 -4.02 33.84 -3.00
CA ALA A 111 -4.36 35.24 -3.20
C ALA A 111 -4.00 35.63 -4.65
N GLU A 112 -4.96 35.52 -5.57
CA GLU A 112 -5.04 36.41 -6.74
C GLU A 112 -6.50 36.59 -7.20
#